data_AF-A0A525BX81-F1
#
_entry.id   AF-A0A525BX81-F1
#
_cell.length_a   1.000
_cell.length_b   1.000
_cell.length_c   1.000
_cell.angle_alpha   90.00
_cell.angle_beta   90.00
_cell.angle_gamma   90.00
#
_symmetry.space_group_name_H-M   'P 1'
#
loop_
_entity.id
_entity.type
_entity.pdbx_description
1 polymer ?
#
loop_
_entity_poly.entity_id
_entity_poly.type
_entity_poly.pdbx_seq_one_letter_code
_entity_poly.pdbx_strand_id
1 'polypeptide(L)'
;MSKLYTVIILMLVSVFANAGGFGRLGIQLEVAGSYHTGVFDEGAAEVVAYDRYSGRVFVVNANDASIDVLDISNPDVPEKVASISAAELGASANSVAVHGGLVAVAIEAENKQDNGVVAFYSSFTLELLSVIDAGAL
;
A
#
# COMPACT_ATOMS: atom_id res chain seq x y z
N MET A 1 -7.74 -4.48 23.34
CA MET A 1 -8.21 -3.50 22.33
C MET A 1 -7.67 -3.99 21.00
N SER A 2 -8.55 -4.57 20.17
CA SER A 2 -8.19 -5.22 18.90
C SER A 2 -8.09 -4.18 17.76
N LYS A 3 -7.22 -4.45 16.78
CA LYS A 3 -6.97 -3.57 15.63
C LYS A 3 -7.82 -4.01 14.43
N LEU A 4 -8.52 -3.06 13.81
CA LEU A 4 -9.20 -3.24 12.53
C LEU A 4 -8.27 -2.72 11.43
N TYR A 5 -7.88 -3.55 10.48
CA TYR A 5 -6.99 -3.14 9.39
C TYR A 5 -7.79 -2.31 8.36
N THR A 6 -7.48 -1.01 8.30
CA THR A 6 -8.18 -0.02 7.47
C THR A 6 -7.14 0.84 6.76
N VAL A 7 -7.28 0.98 5.45
CA VAL A 7 -6.53 2.02 4.71
C VAL A 7 -7.35 3.30 4.78
N ILE A 8 -6.82 4.32 5.45
CA ILE A 8 -7.45 5.64 5.58
C ILE A 8 -6.78 6.59 4.60
N ILE A 9 -7.57 7.20 3.72
CA ILE A 9 -7.12 8.30 2.87
C ILE A 9 -7.45 9.60 3.59
N LEU A 10 -6.45 10.47 3.72
CA LEU A 10 -6.60 11.77 4.34
C LEU A 10 -6.51 12.87 3.28
N MET A 11 -7.41 13.85 3.33
CA MET A 11 -7.23 15.11 2.62
C MET A 11 -6.54 16.13 3.52
N LEU A 12 -5.57 16.86 2.95
CA LEU A 12 -4.94 18.00 3.59
C LEU A 12 -5.71 19.26 3.26
N VAL A 13 -6.24 19.95 4.27
CA VAL A 13 -6.89 21.26 4.10
C VAL A 13 -5.98 22.34 4.69
N SER A 14 -5.55 23.28 3.85
CA SER A 14 -4.81 24.46 4.30
C SER A 14 -5.79 25.55 4.74
N VAL A 15 -5.81 25.89 6.03
CA VAL A 15 -6.57 27.04 6.52
C VAL A 15 -5.71 28.30 6.43
N PHE A 16 -6.09 29.24 5.57
CA PHE A 16 -5.51 30.58 5.57
C PHE A 16 -6.07 31.37 6.76
N ALA A 17 -5.21 31.80 7.67
CA ALA A 17 -5.59 32.64 8.81
C ALA A 17 -6.02 34.03 8.32
N ASN A 18 -7.20 34.49 8.77
CA ASN A 18 -7.62 35.88 8.62
C ASN A 18 -6.60 36.82 9.29
N ALA A 19 -6.29 37.92 8.62
CA ALA A 19 -5.34 38.94 9.08
C ALA A 19 -5.76 39.51 10.45
N GLY A 20 -4.94 39.30 11.48
CA GLY A 20 -5.20 39.92 12.80
C GLY A 20 -4.43 39.40 14.01
N GLY A 21 -3.69 38.30 13.92
CA GLY A 21 -2.87 37.80 15.03
C GLY A 21 -2.03 36.63 14.55
N PHE A 22 -0.89 36.37 15.19
CA PHE A 22 0.06 35.30 14.82
C PHE A 22 -0.65 33.97 14.52
N GLY A 23 -1.02 33.78 13.25
CA GLY A 23 -1.75 32.62 12.79
C GLY A 23 -0.80 31.45 12.79
N ARG A 24 -0.98 30.53 13.72
CA ARG A 24 -0.35 29.22 13.63
C ARG A 24 -0.83 28.60 12.31
N LEU A 25 0.08 28.37 11.37
CA LEU A 25 -0.18 27.52 10.22
C LEU A 25 -0.60 26.16 10.77
N GLY A 26 -1.91 25.90 10.78
CA GLY A 26 -2.49 24.66 11.28
C GLY A 26 -2.66 23.71 10.11
N ILE A 27 -2.05 22.53 10.20
CA ILE A 27 -2.37 21.41 9.33
C ILE A 27 -3.64 20.76 9.90
N GLN A 28 -4.70 20.71 9.09
CA GLN A 28 -5.92 19.94 9.39
C GLN A 28 -5.99 18.75 8.45
N LEU A 29 -6.34 17.60 9.01
CA LEU A 29 -6.51 16.34 8.29
C LEU A 29 -7.97 15.93 8.42
N GLU A 30 -8.62 15.73 7.29
CA GLU A 30 -9.96 15.16 7.22
C GLU A 30 -9.88 13.80 6.55
N VAL A 31 -10.70 12.85 7.02
CA VAL A 31 -10.83 11.55 6.36
C VAL A 31 -11.54 11.78 5.03
N ALA A 32 -10.86 11.44 3.93
CA ALA A 32 -11.42 11.44 2.59
C ALA A 32 -12.30 10.18 2.43
N GLY A 33 -11.70 9.02 2.67
CA GLY A 33 -12.37 7.72 2.54
C GLY A 33 -11.58 6.62 3.24
N SER A 34 -12.20 5.45 3.34
CA SER A 34 -11.61 4.28 3.99
C SER A 34 -11.87 3.01 3.17
N TYR A 35 -10.88 2.12 3.12
CA TYR A 35 -11.06 0.75 2.63
C TYR A 35 -10.88 -0.25 3.77
N HIS A 36 -11.80 -1.21 3.87
CA HIS A 36 -11.79 -2.27 4.87
C HIS A 36 -11.65 -3.63 4.17
N THR A 37 -10.66 -4.43 4.58
CA THR A 37 -10.47 -5.80 4.06
C THR A 37 -11.52 -6.77 4.60
N GLY A 38 -12.18 -6.44 5.71
CA GLY A 38 -13.10 -7.33 6.42
C GLY A 38 -12.41 -8.42 7.24
N VAL A 39 -11.08 -8.45 7.24
CA VAL A 39 -10.23 -9.42 7.96
C VAL A 39 -9.89 -8.88 9.35
N PHE A 40 -9.98 -9.74 10.37
CA PHE A 40 -9.84 -9.40 11.79
C PHE A 40 -8.77 -10.26 12.45
N ASP A 41 -7.79 -9.64 13.12
CA ASP A 41 -6.73 -10.31 13.90
C ASP A 41 -5.79 -11.22 13.09
N GLU A 42 -5.92 -11.21 11.77
CA GLU A 42 -5.04 -11.84 10.80
C GLU A 42 -4.36 -10.70 10.00
N GLY A 43 -3.04 -10.75 9.82
CA GLY A 43 -2.23 -9.63 9.32
C GLY A 43 -2.64 -9.16 7.93
N ALA A 44 -3.63 -8.26 7.81
CA ALA A 44 -4.12 -7.78 6.53
C ALA A 44 -3.27 -6.61 6.05
N ALA A 45 -3.76 -5.37 6.12
CA ALA A 45 -3.06 -4.20 5.61
C ALA A 45 -1.90 -3.75 6.54
N GLU A 46 -0.65 -3.96 6.13
CA GLU A 46 0.52 -3.57 6.93
C GLU A 46 1.34 -2.43 6.31
N VAL A 47 1.63 -2.52 5.01
CA VAL A 47 2.48 -1.56 4.27
C VAL A 47 1.71 -1.01 3.07
N VAL A 48 1.72 0.31 2.89
CA VAL A 48 1.01 0.99 1.79
C VAL A 48 1.94 1.86 0.95
N ALA A 49 1.75 1.85 -0.37
CA ALA A 49 2.49 2.69 -1.31
C ALA A 49 1.55 3.26 -2.38
N TYR A 50 1.60 4.57 -2.61
CA TYR A 50 0.72 5.26 -3.59
C TYR A 50 1.48 5.65 -4.85
N ASP A 51 1.02 5.16 -6.01
CA ASP A 51 1.52 5.61 -7.31
C ASP A 51 0.64 6.73 -7.86
N ARG A 52 1.21 7.94 -7.90
CA ARG A 52 0.49 9.14 -8.36
C ARG A 52 0.14 9.12 -9.85
N TYR A 53 0.79 8.28 -10.64
CA TYR A 53 0.55 8.22 -12.09
C TYR A 53 -0.61 7.30 -12.44
N SER A 54 -0.69 6.13 -11.80
CA SER A 54 -1.83 5.21 -11.97
C SER A 54 -3.03 5.56 -11.07
N GLY A 55 -2.85 6.40 -10.05
CA GLY A 55 -3.90 6.70 -9.07
C GLY A 55 -4.22 5.52 -8.15
N ARG A 56 -3.25 4.62 -7.93
CA ARG A 56 -3.45 3.37 -7.19
C ARG A 56 -2.65 3.33 -5.90
N VAL A 57 -3.23 2.70 -4.88
CA VAL A 57 -2.55 2.33 -3.63
C VAL A 57 -2.30 0.84 -3.63
N PHE A 58 -1.06 0.45 -3.39
CA PHE A 58 -0.60 -0.93 -3.25
C PHE A 58 -0.46 -1.22 -1.77
N VAL A 59 -1.10 -2.29 -1.29
CA VAL A 59 -1.23 -2.63 0.11
C VAL A 59 -0.73 -4.05 0.33
N VAL A 60 0.29 -4.24 1.16
CA VAL A 60 0.65 -5.59 1.62
C VAL A 60 -0.52 -6.15 2.41
N ASN A 61 -1.03 -7.31 1.97
CA ASN A 61 -2.03 -8.12 2.63
C ASN A 61 -1.38 -9.45 3.04
N ALA A 62 -0.86 -9.52 4.26
CA ALA A 62 -0.13 -10.70 4.74
C ALA A 62 -1.04 -11.90 5.05
N ASN A 63 -2.36 -11.70 5.20
CA ASN A 63 -3.35 -12.76 5.35
C ASN A 63 -3.47 -13.57 4.06
N ASP A 64 -3.50 -12.88 2.92
CA ASP A 64 -3.64 -13.50 1.60
C ASP A 64 -2.29 -13.71 0.89
N ALA A 65 -1.17 -13.43 1.57
CA ALA A 65 0.18 -13.45 0.99
C ALA A 65 0.25 -12.69 -0.35
N SER A 66 -0.27 -11.46 -0.37
CA SER A 66 -0.45 -10.71 -1.61
C SER A 66 -0.27 -9.20 -1.45
N ILE A 67 -0.26 -8.49 -2.57
CA ILE A 67 -0.43 -7.05 -2.65
C ILE A 67 -1.83 -6.74 -3.18
N ASP A 68 -2.67 -6.15 -2.36
CA ASP A 68 -3.95 -5.61 -2.80
C ASP A 68 -3.74 -4.28 -3.51
N VAL A 69 -4.44 -4.10 -4.63
CA VAL A 69 -4.36 -2.91 -5.47
C VAL A 69 -5.69 -2.17 -5.38
N LEU A 70 -5.65 -0.98 -4.78
CA LEU A 70 -6.80 -0.10 -4.63
C LEU A 70 -6.75 1.01 -5.68
N ASP A 71 -7.83 1.25 -6.39
CA ASP A 71 -8.07 2.47 -7.14
C ASP A 71 -8.59 3.55 -6.19
N ILE A 72 -7.93 4.71 -6.19
CA ILE A 72 -8.31 5.85 -5.36
C ILE A 72 -8.55 7.12 -6.19
N SER A 73 -8.90 6.95 -7.48
CA SER A 73 -9.29 8.06 -8.37
C SER A 73 -10.47 8.85 -7.81
N ASN A 74 -11.39 8.16 -7.10
CA ASN A 74 -12.30 8.77 -6.15
C ASN A 74 -11.84 8.44 -4.71
N PRO A 75 -11.21 9.39 -3.99
CA PRO A 75 -10.68 9.12 -2.65
C PRO A 75 -11.77 8.91 -1.59
N ASP A 76 -13.02 9.31 -1.87
CA ASP A 76 -14.15 9.11 -0.96
C ASP A 76 -14.64 7.65 -0.96
N VAL A 77 -14.38 6.92 -2.05
CA VAL A 77 -14.80 5.53 -2.25
C VAL A 77 -13.64 4.72 -2.84
N PRO A 78 -12.63 4.34 -2.03
CA PRO A 78 -11.53 3.49 -2.49
C PRO A 78 -12.03 2.10 -2.86
N GLU A 79 -11.62 1.58 -4.01
CA GLU A 79 -12.07 0.28 -4.53
C GLU A 79 -10.89 -0.67 -4.76
N LYS A 80 -10.98 -1.91 -4.26
CA LYS A 80 -10.01 -2.96 -4.61
C LYS A 80 -10.27 -3.42 -6.04
N VAL A 81 -9.32 -3.16 -6.94
CA VAL A 81 -9.42 -3.47 -8.36
C VAL A 81 -8.62 -4.71 -8.79
N ALA A 82 -7.61 -5.10 -8.00
CA ALA A 82 -6.81 -6.29 -8.26
C ALA A 82 -6.08 -6.77 -7.00
N SER A 83 -5.41 -7.92 -7.12
CA SER A 83 -4.44 -8.43 -6.15
C SER A 83 -3.28 -9.11 -6.88
N ILE A 84 -2.05 -8.91 -6.41
CA ILE A 84 -0.83 -9.53 -6.92
C ILE A 84 -0.40 -10.59 -5.91
N SER A 85 -0.47 -11.86 -6.28
CA SER A 85 -0.06 -12.96 -5.41
C SER A 85 1.47 -13.07 -5.31
N ALA A 86 1.98 -13.36 -4.11
CA ALA A 86 3.39 -13.68 -3.88
C ALA A 86 3.72 -15.16 -4.11
N ALA A 87 2.71 -16.04 -4.18
CA ALA A 87 2.86 -17.50 -4.08
C ALA A 87 3.75 -18.14 -5.16
N GLU A 88 3.83 -17.53 -6.35
CA GLU A 88 4.67 -18.03 -7.45
C GLU A 88 6.15 -17.66 -7.29
N LEU A 89 6.47 -16.76 -6.35
CA LEU A 89 7.81 -16.22 -6.15
C LEU A 89 8.37 -16.47 -4.74
N GLY A 90 7.53 -16.93 -3.81
CA GLY A 90 7.89 -17.23 -2.43
C GLY A 90 6.65 -17.37 -1.55
N ALA A 91 6.81 -17.22 -0.24
CA ALA A 91 5.74 -17.43 0.72
C ALA A 91 4.82 -16.23 0.89
N SER A 92 5.37 -15.04 1.17
CA SER A 92 4.55 -13.86 1.48
C SER A 92 5.23 -12.55 1.07
N ALA A 93 4.42 -11.55 0.77
CA ALA A 93 4.90 -10.19 0.54
C ALA A 93 5.09 -9.47 1.89
N ASN A 94 6.27 -8.90 2.12
CA ASN A 94 6.60 -8.21 3.37
C ASN A 94 6.66 -6.69 3.22
N SER A 95 6.89 -6.20 1.99
CA SER A 95 7.02 -4.77 1.73
C SER A 95 6.66 -4.41 0.30
N VAL A 96 6.18 -3.18 0.10
CA VAL A 96 5.92 -2.62 -1.21
C VAL A 96 6.40 -1.17 -1.28
N ALA A 97 7.02 -0.81 -2.40
CA ALA A 97 7.41 0.56 -2.73
C ALA A 97 7.04 0.87 -4.18
N VAL A 98 6.77 2.15 -4.47
CA VAL A 98 6.44 2.60 -5.82
C VAL A 98 7.29 3.79 -6.24
N HIS A 99 7.75 3.78 -7.49
CA HIS A 99 8.51 4.88 -8.07
C HIS A 99 8.37 4.90 -9.59
N GLY A 100 7.97 6.04 -10.16
CA GLY A 100 7.99 6.23 -11.61
C GLY A 100 7.16 5.20 -12.40
N GLY A 101 6.03 4.73 -11.85
CA GLY A 101 5.21 3.70 -12.48
C GLY A 101 5.70 2.25 -12.27
N LEU A 102 6.74 2.05 -11.45
CA LEU A 102 7.21 0.73 -11.02
C LEU A 102 6.73 0.44 -9.60
N VAL A 103 6.37 -0.81 -9.36
CA VAL A 103 6.04 -1.36 -8.05
C VAL A 103 7.10 -2.39 -7.70
N ALA A 104 7.81 -2.21 -6.59
CA ALA A 104 8.77 -3.17 -6.08
C ALA A 104 8.17 -3.88 -4.86
N VAL A 105 8.10 -5.20 -4.90
CA VAL A 105 7.54 -6.04 -3.84
C VAL A 105 8.64 -6.94 -3.29
N ALA A 106 8.90 -6.87 -1.99
CA ALA A 106 9.79 -7.79 -1.29
C ALA A 106 9.00 -9.04 -0.88
N ILE A 107 9.46 -10.21 -1.29
CA ILE A 107 8.80 -11.50 -1.07
C ILE A 107 9.77 -12.42 -0.32
N GLU A 108 9.37 -12.90 0.86
CA GLU A 108 10.13 -13.88 1.63
C GLU A 108 10.10 -15.27 0.99
N ALA A 109 11.19 -16.03 1.13
CA ALA A 109 11.20 -17.44 0.76
C ALA A 109 10.35 -18.28 1.73
N GLU A 110 9.92 -19.46 1.27
CA GLU A 110 9.18 -20.45 2.09
C GLU A 110 9.92 -20.80 3.39
N ASN A 111 11.23 -20.98 3.29
CA ASN A 111 12.11 -21.01 4.43
C ASN A 111 12.72 -19.62 4.60
N LYS A 112 12.36 -18.93 5.68
CA LYS A 112 12.80 -17.54 5.94
C LYS A 112 14.31 -17.36 5.99
N GLN A 113 15.08 -18.43 6.25
CA GLN A 113 16.54 -18.38 6.27
C GLN A 113 17.18 -18.46 4.87
N ASP A 114 16.40 -18.80 3.85
CA ASP A 114 16.82 -18.77 2.45
C ASP A 114 16.59 -17.37 1.87
N ASN A 115 17.31 -17.05 0.80
CA ASN A 115 17.16 -15.77 0.09
C ASN A 115 15.73 -15.61 -0.45
N GLY A 116 15.11 -14.46 -0.15
CA GLY A 116 13.88 -14.04 -0.81
C GLY A 116 14.15 -13.37 -2.16
N VAL A 117 13.15 -12.65 -2.68
CA VAL A 117 13.27 -11.89 -3.92
C VAL A 117 12.67 -10.50 -3.81
N VAL A 118 13.09 -9.60 -4.69
CA VAL A 118 12.34 -8.39 -5.04
C VAL A 118 11.76 -8.55 -6.44
N ALA A 119 10.44 -8.50 -6.53
CA ALA A 119 9.70 -8.56 -7.78
C ALA A 119 9.26 -7.16 -8.20
N PHE A 120 9.52 -6.80 -9.47
CA PHE A 120 9.15 -5.51 -10.05
C PHE A 120 7.96 -5.68 -10.98
N TYR A 121 6.92 -4.87 -10.78
CA TYR A 121 5.71 -4.86 -11.60
C TYR A 121 5.46 -3.47 -12.20
N SER A 122 4.71 -3.41 -13.30
CA SER A 122 4.14 -2.17 -13.83
C SER A 122 2.98 -1.71 -12.94
N SER A 123 2.96 -0.46 -12.49
CA SER A 123 1.83 0.07 -11.69
C SER A 123 0.52 0.19 -12.50
N PHE A 124 0.64 0.24 -13.83
CA PHE A 124 -0.47 0.40 -14.76
C PHE A 124 -1.08 -0.95 -15.16
N THR A 125 -0.24 -1.90 -15.60
CA THR A 125 -0.69 -3.20 -16.14
C THR A 125 -0.64 -4.33 -15.14
N LEU A 126 0.08 -4.14 -14.01
CA LEU A 126 0.36 -5.16 -13.00
C LEU A 126 1.19 -6.34 -13.54
N GLU A 127 1.73 -6.22 -14.75
CA GLU A 127 2.62 -7.23 -15.33
C GLU A 127 3.94 -7.29 -14.57
N LEU A 128 4.41 -8.52 -14.33
CA LEU A 128 5.74 -8.77 -13.78
C LEU A 128 6.79 -8.39 -14.83
N LEU A 129 7.72 -7.52 -14.46
CA LEU A 129 8.77 -6.98 -15.32
C LEU A 129 10.11 -7.65 -15.08
N SER A 130 10.47 -7.87 -13.81
CA SER A 130 11.71 -8.55 -13.43
C SER A 130 11.66 -9.04 -11.99
N VAL A 131 12.53 -10.00 -11.67
CA VAL A 131 12.73 -10.53 -10.33
C VAL A 131 14.23 -10.55 -10.06
N ILE A 132 14.63 -10.08 -8.88
CA ILE A 132 16.03 -10.12 -8.43
C ILE A 132 16.12 -10.77 -7.06
N ASP A 133 17.23 -11.44 -6.77
CA ASP A 133 17.48 -12.02 -5.46
C ASP A 133 17.56 -10.94 -4.37
N ALA A 134 16.98 -11.25 -3.22
CA ALA A 134 17.09 -10.48 -1.99
C ALA A 134 17.75 -11.33 -0.90
N GLY A 135 18.10 -10.71 0.22
CA GLY A 135 18.56 -11.44 1.40
C GLY A 135 17.44 -12.29 2.02
N ALA A 136 17.83 -13.13 2.97
CA ALA A 136 16.92 -13.83 3.87
C ALA A 136 16.26 -12.87 4.89
N LEU A 137 15.16 -13.30 5.51
CA LEU A 137 14.41 -12.56 6.54
C LEU A 137 14.74 -13.02 7.97
#